data_AF-A0A844EG03-F1
#
_entry.id   AF-A0A844EG03-F1
#
_cell.length_a   1.000
_cell.length_b   1.000
_cell.length_c   1.000
_cell.angle_alpha   90.00
_cell.angle_beta   90.00
_cell.angle_gamma   90.00
#
_symmetry.space_group_name_H-M   'P 1'
#
loop_
_entity.id
_entity.type
_entity.pdbx_description
1 polymer ?
#
loop_
_entity_poly.entity_id
_entity_poly.type
_entity_poly.pdbx_seq_one_letter_code
_entity_poly.pdbx_strand_id
1 'polypeptide(L)'
;MEISQQIDGLIAEAIKTRASDIYFLPNGENYLIKIRNQREVIIWDEIGYLQADCESCKYVADMALSEQRRPQIGAMDWNIADNQYFLRLSSVGNFAGAESLVIRIIYSLQDVSTAFFDENQLRFISEMSKKRGLIAFSGPTGSGKTTTIYNLVKAMVTDQFVMTIEDPIEIKE
;
A
#
# COMPACT_ATOMS: atom_id res chain seq x y z
N MET A 1 1.27 23.01 2.36
CA MET A 1 0.11 22.53 3.12
C MET A 1 0.58 21.27 3.81
N GLU A 2 0.58 21.23 5.14
CA GLU A 2 0.97 20.05 5.91
C GLU A 2 -0.29 19.23 6.21
N ILE A 3 -0.15 17.91 6.31
CA ILE A 3 -1.25 17.04 6.73
C ILE A 3 -1.62 17.40 8.19
N SER A 4 -2.91 17.39 8.51
CA SER A 4 -3.36 17.60 9.89
C SER A 4 -2.81 16.54 10.86
N GLN A 5 -2.50 16.96 12.09
CA GLN A 5 -2.01 16.07 13.16
C GLN A 5 -2.92 14.87 13.44
N GLN A 6 -4.20 14.98 13.10
CA GLN A 6 -5.15 13.90 13.27
C GLN A 6 -4.94 12.78 12.24
N ILE A 7 -4.68 13.14 10.98
CA ILE A 7 -4.36 12.16 9.93
C ILE A 7 -2.99 11.54 10.19
N ASP A 8 -2.02 12.32 10.69
CA ASP A 8 -0.73 11.79 11.14
C ASP A 8 -0.93 10.69 12.20
N GLY A 9 -1.76 10.96 13.21
CA GLY A 9 -2.09 9.99 14.25
C GLY A 9 -2.81 8.74 13.73
N LEU A 10 -3.72 8.92 12.77
CA LEU A 10 -4.42 7.81 12.11
C LEU A 10 -3.46 6.92 11.31
N ILE A 11 -2.59 7.52 10.50
CA ILE A 11 -1.57 6.79 9.73
C ILE A 11 -0.61 6.08 10.69
N ALA A 12 -0.19 6.73 11.78
CA ALA A 12 0.66 6.14 12.80
C ALA A 12 0.04 4.88 13.45
N GLU A 13 -1.24 4.94 13.84
CA GLU A 13 -1.93 3.80 14.45
C GLU A 13 -2.17 2.67 13.43
N ALA A 14 -2.47 3.02 12.17
CA ALA A 14 -2.58 2.06 11.08
C ALA A 14 -1.25 1.32 10.83
N ILE A 15 -0.12 2.03 10.82
CA ILE A 15 1.23 1.45 10.69
C ILE A 15 1.54 0.54 11.89
N LYS A 16 1.27 1.00 13.11
CA LYS A 16 1.50 0.24 14.34
C LYS A 16 0.72 -1.08 14.37
N THR A 17 -0.48 -1.10 13.80
CA THR A 17 -1.31 -2.31 13.66
C THR A 17 -1.02 -3.12 12.39
N ARG A 18 -0.01 -2.73 11.61
CA ARG A 18 0.35 -3.31 10.30
C ARG A 18 -0.84 -3.41 9.34
N ALA A 19 -1.65 -2.35 9.29
CA ALA A 19 -2.76 -2.24 8.35
C ALA A 19 -2.26 -2.08 6.91
N SER A 20 -2.99 -2.63 5.94
CA SER A 20 -2.67 -2.47 4.51
C SER A 20 -3.33 -1.25 3.90
N ASP A 21 -4.54 -0.90 4.34
CA ASP A 21 -5.35 0.14 3.72
C ASP A 21 -6.14 0.92 4.80
N ILE A 22 -6.24 2.23 4.61
CA ILE A 22 -7.11 3.14 5.35
C ILE A 22 -8.15 3.68 4.35
N TYR A 23 -9.42 3.60 4.69
CA TYR A 23 -10.53 4.04 3.84
C TYR A 23 -11.25 5.23 4.47
N PHE A 24 -11.46 6.26 3.68
CA PHE A 24 -12.31 7.40 3.96
C PHE A 24 -13.53 7.28 3.06
N LEU A 25 -14.65 6.82 3.62
CA LEU A 25 -15.87 6.56 2.88
C LEU A 25 -16.94 7.59 3.25
N PRO A 26 -17.48 8.38 2.30
CA PRO A 26 -18.55 9.32 2.57
C PRO A 26 -19.75 8.62 3.25
N ASN A 27 -20.21 9.21 4.36
CA ASN A 27 -21.35 8.74 5.14
C ASN A 27 -22.17 9.95 5.62
N GLY A 28 -23.08 10.44 4.78
CA GLY A 28 -23.84 11.67 5.05
C GLY A 28 -22.91 12.88 5.15
N GLU A 29 -22.97 13.59 6.29
CA GLU A 29 -22.15 14.76 6.61
C GLU A 29 -20.75 14.41 7.17
N ASN A 30 -20.40 13.11 7.22
CA ASN A 30 -19.15 12.61 7.77
C ASN A 30 -18.42 11.67 6.80
N TYR A 31 -17.21 11.27 7.17
CA TYR A 31 -16.50 10.11 6.67
C TYR A 31 -16.55 8.97 7.68
N LEU A 32 -16.92 7.79 7.21
CA LEU A 32 -16.68 6.54 7.91
C LEU A 32 -15.25 6.08 7.62
N ILE A 33 -14.42 6.05 8.67
CA ILE A 33 -13.03 5.59 8.59
C ILE A 33 -12.98 4.09 8.82
N LYS A 34 -12.42 3.36 7.86
CA LYS A 34 -12.15 1.92 8.00
C LYS A 34 -10.67 1.64 7.86
N ILE A 35 -10.22 0.58 8.52
CA ILE A 35 -8.85 0.09 8.42
C ILE A 35 -8.88 -1.38 8.04
N ARG A 36 -8.12 -1.77 7.02
CA ARG A 36 -7.89 -3.17 6.68
C ARG A 36 -6.63 -3.66 7.37
N ASN A 37 -6.79 -4.62 8.27
CA ASN A 37 -5.69 -5.39 8.82
C ASN A 37 -5.54 -6.71 8.03
N GLN A 38 -4.61 -7.58 8.46
CA GLN A 38 -4.33 -8.86 7.78
C GLN A 38 -5.53 -9.82 7.73
N ARG A 39 -6.55 -9.64 8.58
CA ARG A 39 -7.67 -10.56 8.74
C ARG A 39 -8.97 -10.00 8.19
N GLU A 40 -9.22 -8.72 8.41
CA GLU A 40 -10.53 -8.11 8.18
C GLU A 40 -10.45 -6.60 7.94
N VAL A 41 -11.60 -6.01 7.61
CA VAL A 41 -11.80 -4.56 7.54
C VAL A 41 -12.65 -4.15 8.72
N ILE A 42 -12.12 -3.32 9.61
CA ILE A 42 -12.82 -2.81 10.79
C ILE A 42 -13.21 -1.35 10.60
N ILE A 43 -14.31 -0.94 11.23
CA ILE A 43 -14.64 0.48 11.40
C ILE A 43 -13.74 1.01 12.51
N TRP A 44 -13.01 2.08 12.22
CA TRP A 44 -12.10 2.72 13.17
C TRP A 44 -12.76 3.92 13.84
N ASP A 45 -13.39 4.80 13.07
CA ASP A 45 -14.06 6.01 13.57
C ASP A 45 -15.05 6.58 12.55
N GLU A 46 -15.81 7.59 12.95
CA GLU A 46 -16.61 8.43 12.08
C GLU A 46 -16.29 9.91 12.36
N ILE A 47 -15.72 10.59 11.37
CA ILE A 47 -15.18 11.96 11.52
C ILE A 47 -15.80 12.91 10.50
N GLY A 48 -15.93 14.19 10.83
CA GLY A 48 -16.47 15.18 9.90
C GLY A 48 -15.55 15.44 8.69
N TYR A 49 -16.10 15.93 7.56
CA TYR A 49 -15.31 16.20 6.34
C TYR A 49 -14.08 17.08 6.57
N LEU A 50 -14.22 18.16 7.36
CA LEU A 50 -13.10 19.06 7.69
C LEU A 50 -12.01 18.35 8.49
N GLN A 51 -12.40 17.41 9.35
CA GLN A 51 -11.49 16.67 10.21
C GLN A 51 -10.74 15.56 9.44
N ALA A 52 -11.35 15.04 8.37
CA ALA A 52 -10.73 14.05 7.50
C ALA A 52 -9.62 14.62 6.61
N ASP A 53 -9.63 15.93 6.33
CA ASP A 53 -8.54 16.64 5.67
C ASP A 53 -8.04 15.96 4.37
N CYS A 54 -8.97 15.39 3.60
CA CYS A 54 -8.67 14.67 2.35
C CYS A 54 -7.99 15.57 1.31
N GLU A 55 -8.24 16.89 1.35
CA GLU A 55 -7.62 17.87 0.46
C GLU A 55 -6.12 17.97 0.70
N SER A 56 -5.66 18.06 1.96
CA SER A 56 -4.24 18.06 2.27
C SER A 56 -3.58 16.75 1.85
N CYS A 57 -4.26 15.61 2.05
CA CYS A 57 -3.79 14.30 1.60
C CYS A 57 -3.59 14.26 0.07
N LYS A 58 -4.55 14.80 -0.69
CA LYS A 58 -4.45 14.90 -2.15
C LYS A 58 -3.30 15.80 -2.59
N TYR A 59 -3.13 16.95 -1.92
CA TYR A 59 -2.05 17.88 -2.23
C TYR A 59 -0.67 17.25 -2.10
N VAL A 60 -0.40 16.59 -0.98
CA VAL A 60 0.92 15.98 -0.73
C VAL A 60 1.20 14.75 -1.61
N ALA A 61 0.15 14.11 -2.13
CA ALA A 61 0.24 12.96 -3.02
C ALA A 61 0.25 13.33 -4.51
N ASP A 62 0.39 14.63 -4.83
CA ASP A 62 0.39 15.17 -6.21
C ASP A 62 -0.90 14.88 -6.99
N MET A 63 -2.05 14.96 -6.29
CA MET A 63 -3.38 14.78 -6.87
C MET A 63 -4.06 16.14 -7.09
N ALA A 64 -4.91 16.25 -8.12
CA ALA A 64 -5.61 17.49 -8.42
C ALA A 64 -6.73 17.75 -7.40
N LEU A 65 -6.61 18.84 -6.63
CA LEU A 65 -7.62 19.29 -5.68
C LEU A 65 -8.95 19.66 -6.34
N SER A 66 -8.88 20.25 -7.55
CA SER A 66 -10.05 20.69 -8.32
C SER A 66 -10.84 19.54 -8.94
N GLU A 67 -10.26 18.35 -9.03
CA GLU A 67 -10.96 17.16 -9.53
C GLU A 67 -11.41 16.33 -8.33
N GLN A 68 -12.69 16.04 -8.23
CA GLN A 68 -13.28 15.25 -7.15
C GLN A 68 -14.24 14.18 -7.70
N ARG A 69 -14.47 14.15 -9.03
CA ARG A 69 -15.44 13.28 -9.70
C ARG A 69 -14.75 12.07 -10.33
N ARG A 70 -13.57 12.26 -10.92
CA ARG A 70 -12.84 11.19 -11.61
C ARG A 70 -11.89 10.44 -10.68
N PRO A 71 -11.60 9.16 -10.98
CA PRO A 71 -10.54 8.43 -10.29
C PRO A 71 -9.20 9.18 -10.38
N GLN A 72 -8.49 9.27 -9.27
CA GLN A 72 -7.16 9.82 -9.18
C GLN A 72 -6.25 8.86 -8.45
N ILE A 73 -4.97 8.89 -8.80
CA ILE A 73 -3.93 8.10 -8.16
C ILE A 73 -2.80 9.07 -7.82
N GLY A 74 -2.37 9.02 -6.57
CA GLY A 74 -1.23 9.77 -6.06
C GLY A 74 -0.33 8.85 -5.24
N ALA A 75 0.85 9.33 -4.90
CA ALA A 75 1.72 8.64 -3.97
C ALA A 75 2.65 9.61 -3.25
N MET A 76 3.12 9.22 -2.08
CA MET A 76 4.06 10.01 -1.29
C MET A 76 4.96 9.11 -0.44
N ASP A 77 6.16 9.61 -0.15
CA ASP A 77 6.98 9.07 0.92
C ASP A 77 6.50 9.64 2.26
N TRP A 78 6.36 8.77 3.27
CA TRP A 78 5.87 9.11 4.58
C TRP A 78 6.85 8.67 5.66
N ASN A 79 7.34 9.64 6.44
CA ASN A 79 8.32 9.38 7.49
C ASN A 79 7.64 9.42 8.84
N ILE A 80 7.82 8.36 9.63
CA ILE A 80 7.39 8.33 11.02
C ILE A 80 8.45 7.69 11.90
N ALA A 81 8.88 8.44 12.92
CA ALA A 81 10.09 8.16 13.67
C ALA A 81 11.29 7.96 12.72
N ASP A 82 11.98 6.82 12.81
CA ASP A 82 13.15 6.48 11.98
C ASP A 82 12.81 5.60 10.76
N ASN A 83 11.53 5.39 10.48
CA ASN A 83 11.08 4.52 9.39
C ASN A 83 10.42 5.32 8.26
N GLN A 84 10.77 4.97 7.02
CA GLN A 84 10.15 5.50 5.81
C GLN A 84 9.15 4.48 5.24
N TYR A 85 7.95 4.94 4.95
CA TYR A 85 6.87 4.17 4.33
C TYR A 85 6.48 4.81 3.01
N PHE A 86 6.11 4.00 2.04
CA PHE A 86 5.56 4.50 0.78
C PHE A 86 4.03 4.40 0.82
N LEU A 87 3.35 5.53 0.66
CA LEU A 87 1.91 5.61 0.67
C LEU A 87 1.39 5.80 -0.74
N ARG A 88 0.41 4.98 -1.15
CA ARG A 88 -0.33 5.16 -2.39
C ARG A 88 -1.73 5.62 -2.08
N LEU A 89 -2.15 6.72 -2.70
CA LEU A 89 -3.47 7.29 -2.52
C LEU A 89 -4.29 7.06 -3.77
N SER A 90 -5.56 6.72 -3.57
CA SER A 90 -6.54 6.58 -4.64
C SER A 90 -7.83 7.25 -4.22
N SER A 91 -8.35 8.15 -5.04
CA SER A 91 -9.62 8.80 -4.77
C SER A 91 -10.59 8.65 -5.93
N VAL A 92 -11.88 8.68 -5.64
CA VAL A 92 -12.93 8.66 -6.67
C VAL A 92 -14.21 9.29 -6.12
N GLY A 93 -14.83 10.15 -6.93
CA GLY A 93 -16.15 10.71 -6.65
C GLY A 93 -17.27 9.71 -6.88
N ASN A 94 -18.25 9.70 -5.99
CA ASN A 94 -19.51 9.01 -6.23
C ASN A 94 -20.48 9.88 -7.05
N PHE A 95 -21.64 9.32 -7.41
CA PHE A 95 -22.65 10.03 -8.20
C PHE A 95 -23.23 11.29 -7.52
N ALA A 96 -23.15 11.35 -6.18
CA ALA A 96 -23.60 12.48 -5.38
C ALA A 96 -22.53 13.57 -5.21
N GLY A 97 -21.35 13.39 -5.81
CA GLY A 97 -20.24 14.33 -5.73
C GLY A 97 -19.39 14.23 -4.46
N ALA A 98 -19.62 13.22 -3.61
CA ALA A 98 -18.77 12.96 -2.46
C ALA A 98 -17.59 12.06 -2.87
N GLU A 99 -16.39 12.45 -2.48
CA GLU A 99 -15.15 11.76 -2.85
C GLU A 99 -14.79 10.71 -1.79
N SER A 100 -14.51 9.48 -2.21
CA SER A 100 -13.87 8.49 -1.35
C SER A 100 -12.36 8.59 -1.51
N LEU A 101 -11.60 8.39 -0.44
CA LEU A 101 -10.15 8.31 -0.46
C LEU A 101 -9.69 7.00 0.17
N VAL A 102 -8.71 6.35 -0.43
CA VAL A 102 -8.03 5.18 0.13
C VAL A 102 -6.54 5.47 0.19
N ILE A 103 -5.95 5.26 1.36
CA ILE A 103 -4.50 5.32 1.57
C ILE A 103 -4.01 3.89 1.77
N ARG A 104 -3.22 3.37 0.83
CA ARG A 104 -2.53 2.10 0.96
C ARG A 104 -1.13 2.32 1.52
N ILE A 105 -0.79 1.58 2.56
CA ILE A 105 0.55 1.58 3.17
C ILE A 105 1.35 0.44 2.52
N ILE A 106 2.46 0.80 1.88
CA ILE A 106 3.39 -0.17 1.29
C ILE A 106 4.59 -0.29 2.23
N TYR A 107 4.73 -1.48 2.81
CA TYR A 107 5.83 -1.82 3.73
C TYR A 107 7.06 -2.31 2.97
N SER A 108 8.24 -2.09 3.54
CA SER A 108 9.49 -2.63 3.01
C SER A 108 9.48 -4.16 3.03
N LEU A 109 10.17 -4.78 2.06
CA LEU A 109 10.36 -6.23 2.00
C LEU A 109 10.98 -6.81 3.27
N GLN A 110 11.82 -6.03 3.97
CA GLN A 110 12.47 -6.46 5.21
C GLN A 110 11.45 -6.72 6.34
N ASP A 111 10.28 -6.09 6.27
CA ASP A 111 9.23 -6.20 7.29
C ASP A 111 8.25 -7.34 7.04
N VAL A 112 8.35 -7.99 5.87
CA VAL A 112 7.45 -9.07 5.45
C VAL A 112 8.14 -10.42 5.63
N SER A 113 7.72 -11.19 6.64
CA SER A 113 8.19 -12.56 6.79
C SER A 113 7.68 -13.41 5.61
N THR A 114 8.58 -14.15 4.97
CA THR A 114 8.23 -15.15 3.94
C THR A 114 7.62 -16.38 4.61
N ALA A 115 6.47 -16.22 5.25
CA ALA A 115 5.84 -17.27 6.06
C ALA A 115 5.19 -18.40 5.24
N PHE A 116 5.33 -18.39 3.90
CA PHE A 116 4.61 -19.30 3.01
C PHE A 116 5.44 -20.48 2.50
N PHE A 117 6.77 -20.41 2.58
CA PHE A 117 7.64 -21.47 2.09
C PHE A 117 8.54 -21.98 3.22
N ASP A 118 8.65 -23.30 3.33
CA ASP A 118 9.71 -23.88 4.15
C ASP A 118 11.09 -23.65 3.51
N GLU A 119 12.16 -23.84 4.30
CA GLU A 119 13.53 -23.63 3.80
C GLU A 119 13.86 -24.47 2.58
N ASN A 120 13.32 -25.68 2.46
CA ASN A 120 13.61 -26.58 1.34
C ASN A 120 12.94 -26.08 0.06
N GLN A 121 11.71 -25.59 0.16
CA GLN A 121 10.99 -24.99 -0.95
C GLN A 121 11.69 -23.71 -1.44
N LEU A 122 12.14 -22.85 -0.53
CA LEU A 122 12.90 -21.65 -0.89
C LEU A 122 14.22 -22.01 -1.59
N ARG A 123 14.97 -22.98 -1.06
CA ARG A 123 16.19 -23.49 -1.71
C ARG A 123 15.91 -24.06 -3.08
N PHE A 124 14.87 -24.87 -3.22
CA PHE A 124 14.48 -25.46 -4.50
C PHE A 124 14.15 -24.39 -5.54
N ILE A 125 13.30 -23.42 -5.19
CA ILE A 125 12.92 -22.34 -6.11
C ILE A 125 14.14 -21.48 -6.46
N SER A 126 15.01 -21.17 -5.50
CA SER A 126 16.25 -20.43 -5.74
C SER A 126 17.17 -21.16 -6.73
N GLU A 127 17.39 -22.47 -6.56
CA GLU A 127 18.19 -23.29 -7.49
C GLU A 127 17.56 -23.40 -8.88
N MET A 128 16.23 -23.48 -8.97
CA MET A 128 15.55 -23.46 -10.28
C MET A 128 15.65 -22.10 -10.95
N SER A 129 15.64 -21.01 -10.19
CA SER A 129 15.70 -19.65 -10.72
C SER A 129 17.05 -19.31 -11.36
N LYS A 130 18.12 -20.04 -11.02
CA LYS A 130 19.44 -19.94 -11.68
C LYS A 130 19.47 -20.56 -13.09
N LYS A 131 18.45 -21.35 -13.46
CA LYS A 131 18.37 -22.04 -14.75
C LYS A 131 17.51 -21.23 -15.72
N ARG A 132 17.77 -21.40 -17.02
CA ARG A 132 16.89 -20.85 -18.06
C ARG A 132 15.54 -21.57 -18.03
N GLY A 133 14.45 -20.82 -17.93
CA GLY A 133 13.11 -21.36 -17.90
C GLY A 133 12.08 -20.32 -17.45
N LEU A 134 10.87 -20.82 -17.17
CA LEU A 134 9.76 -20.02 -16.64
C LEU A 134 9.37 -20.57 -15.27
N ILE A 135 9.32 -19.69 -14.27
CA ILE A 135 8.72 -19.98 -12.96
C ILE A 135 7.46 -19.13 -12.86
N ALA A 136 6.31 -19.78 -12.65
CA ALA A 136 5.03 -19.11 -12.56
C ALA A 136 4.50 -19.14 -11.12
N PHE A 137 4.17 -17.98 -10.58
CA PHE A 137 3.50 -17.83 -9.29
C PHE A 137 2.01 -17.60 -9.50
N SER A 138 1.16 -18.41 -8.87
CA SER A 138 -0.30 -18.29 -8.97
C SER A 138 -0.94 -18.28 -7.59
N GLY A 139 -2.06 -17.57 -7.46
CA GLY A 139 -2.78 -17.38 -6.20
C GLY A 139 -3.60 -16.10 -6.19
N PRO A 140 -4.55 -15.94 -5.25
CA PRO A 140 -5.39 -14.75 -5.17
C PRO A 140 -4.60 -13.48 -4.80
N THR A 141 -5.21 -12.30 -4.95
CA THR A 141 -4.62 -11.03 -4.49
C THR A 141 -4.27 -11.10 -3.00
N GLY A 142 -3.10 -10.59 -2.62
CA GLY A 142 -2.63 -10.63 -1.23
C GLY A 142 -2.00 -11.95 -0.78
N SER A 143 -1.86 -12.96 -1.65
CA SER A 143 -1.23 -14.25 -1.31
C SER A 143 0.31 -14.22 -1.23
N GLY A 144 0.94 -13.03 -1.24
CA GLY A 144 2.39 -12.89 -1.12
C GLY A 144 3.23 -13.10 -2.39
N LYS A 145 2.61 -13.26 -3.58
CA LYS A 145 3.33 -13.53 -4.84
C LYS A 145 4.44 -12.52 -5.14
N THR A 146 4.10 -11.23 -5.16
CA THR A 146 5.03 -10.14 -5.47
C THR A 146 6.19 -10.14 -4.47
N THR A 147 5.90 -10.23 -3.18
CA THR A 147 6.91 -10.32 -2.11
C THR A 147 7.86 -11.50 -2.32
N THR A 148 7.32 -12.69 -2.66
CA THR A 148 8.15 -13.87 -2.95
C THR A 148 9.07 -13.65 -4.14
N ILE A 149 8.55 -13.11 -5.25
CA ILE A 149 9.35 -12.83 -6.46
C ILE A 149 10.49 -11.88 -6.14
N TYR A 150 10.20 -10.77 -5.45
CA TYR A 150 11.22 -9.79 -5.08
C TYR A 150 12.30 -10.38 -4.17
N ASN A 151 11.92 -11.16 -3.15
CA ASN A 151 12.91 -11.80 -2.26
C ASN A 151 13.79 -12.83 -2.99
N LEU A 152 13.23 -13.58 -3.95
CA LEU A 152 14.00 -14.50 -4.78
C LEU A 152 14.98 -13.74 -5.68
N VAL A 153 14.52 -12.69 -6.34
CA VAL A 153 15.35 -11.83 -7.20
C VAL A 153 16.50 -11.24 -6.39
N LYS A 154 16.21 -10.65 -5.23
CA LYS A 154 17.24 -10.06 -4.34
C LYS A 154 18.34 -11.05 -3.95
N ALA A 155 17.99 -12.32 -3.73
CA ALA A 155 18.97 -13.37 -3.44
C ALA A 155 19.83 -13.79 -4.64
N MET A 156 19.44 -13.44 -5.87
CA MET A 156 20.13 -13.80 -7.12
C MET A 156 20.95 -12.67 -7.75
N VAL A 157 20.68 -11.40 -7.40
CA VAL A 157 21.23 -10.20 -8.07
C VAL A 157 22.76 -10.08 -7.94
N THR A 158 23.44 -10.84 -7.07
CA THR A 158 24.91 -10.75 -6.93
C THR A 158 25.66 -11.07 -8.22
N ASP A 159 25.10 -11.90 -9.11
CA ASP A 159 25.81 -12.42 -10.28
C ASP A 159 25.06 -12.22 -11.61
N GLN A 160 23.92 -11.50 -11.63
CA GLN A 160 23.03 -11.40 -12.81
C GLN A 160 22.40 -10.02 -12.99
N PHE A 161 22.23 -9.61 -14.25
CA PHE A 161 21.44 -8.44 -14.62
C PHE A 161 19.95 -8.80 -14.64
N VAL A 162 19.14 -8.13 -13.81
CA VAL A 162 17.70 -8.38 -13.68
C VAL A 162 16.91 -7.21 -14.28
N MET A 163 15.87 -7.52 -15.05
CA MET A 163 14.92 -6.55 -15.60
C MET A 163 13.50 -6.99 -15.24
N THR A 164 12.67 -6.05 -14.79
CA THR A 164 11.26 -6.30 -14.46
C THR A 164 10.33 -5.44 -15.31
N ILE A 165 9.12 -5.93 -15.53
CA ILE A 165 8.00 -5.17 -16.10
C ILE A 165 6.86 -5.33 -15.10
N GLU A 166 6.40 -4.21 -14.54
CA GLU A 166 5.40 -4.16 -13.48
C GLU A 166 4.37 -3.09 -13.78
N ASP A 167 3.14 -3.31 -13.31
CA ASP A 167 2.03 -2.37 -13.47
C ASP A 167 1.17 -2.34 -12.19
N PRO A 168 1.40 -1.38 -11.29
CA PRO A 168 2.56 -0.49 -11.16
C PRO A 168 3.73 -1.16 -10.40
N ILE A 169 4.86 -0.46 -10.29
CA ILE A 169 5.96 -0.86 -9.40
C ILE A 169 5.46 -0.83 -7.94
N GLU A 170 5.60 -1.94 -7.24
CA GLU A 170 5.11 -2.07 -5.86
C GLU A 170 6.19 -1.77 -4.81
N ILE A 171 7.45 -2.14 -5.03
CA ILE A 171 8.54 -1.94 -4.07
C ILE A 171 9.65 -1.13 -4.72
N LYS A 172 10.04 -0.03 -4.10
CA LYS A 172 11.23 0.74 -4.46
C LYS A 172 12.41 0.19 -3.66
N GLU A 173 13.38 -0.43 -4.33
CA GLU A 173 14.70 -0.78 -3.75
C GLU A 173 15.75 0.28 -4.07
#